data_AF-A0A6V8K359-F1
#
_entry.id   AF-A0A6V8K359-F1
#
_cell.length_a   1.000
_cell.length_b   1.000
_cell.length_c   1.000
_cell.angle_alpha   90.00
_cell.angle_beta   90.00
_cell.angle_gamma   90.00
#
_symmetry.space_group_name_H-M   'P 1'
#
loop_
_entity.id
_entity.type
_entity.pdbx_description
1 polymer ?
#
loop_
_entity_poly.entity_id
_entity_poly.type
_entity_poly.pdbx_seq_one_letter_code
_entity_poly.pdbx_strand_id
1 'polypeptide(L)' 'MLALRRLLETLEVLQVDNARRQGWSWQEIADALDVTKQAVHKKHAGRPPVGTRREA' A
#
# COMPACT_ATOMS: atom_id res chain seq x y z
N MET A 1 16.26 -9.83 12.57
CA MET A 1 15.52 -8.55 12.60
C MET A 1 15.27 -7.93 11.22
N LEU A 2 16.20 -7.96 10.26
CA LEU A 2 16.01 -7.33 8.94
C LEU A 2 14.98 -8.04 8.04
N ALA A 3 14.88 -9.38 8.13
CA ALA A 3 13.94 -10.17 7.32
C ALA A 3 12.46 -9.86 7.62
N LEU A 4 12.08 -9.71 8.90
CA LEU A 4 10.71 -9.37 9.30
C LEU A 4 10.31 -7.97 8.82
N ARG A 5 11.22 -6.99 8.92
CA ARG A 5 10.94 -5.64 8.39
C ARG A 5 10.73 -5.65 6.88
N ARG A 6 11.54 -6.40 6.13
CA ARG A 6 11.37 -6.56 4.68
C ARG A 6 10.05 -7.24 4.31
N LEU A 7 9.65 -8.24 5.08
CA LEU A 7 8.36 -8.90 4.88
C LEU A 7 7.19 -7.95 5.15
N LEU A 8 7.26 -7.19 6.25
CA LEU A 8 6.23 -6.20 6.60
C LEU A 8 6.07 -5.14 5.51
N GLU A 9 7.18 -4.55 5.05
CA GLU A 9 7.16 -3.56 3.96
C GLU A 9 6.56 -4.14 2.67
N THR A 10 6.81 -5.43 2.39
CA THR A 10 6.24 -6.11 1.21
C THR A 10 4.73 -6.28 1.36
N LEU A 11 4.26 -6.74 2.53
CA LEU A 11 2.85 -6.92 2.81
C LEU A 11 2.09 -5.59 2.81
N GLU A 12 2.68 -4.54 3.39
CA GLU A 12 2.08 -3.21 3.40
C GLU A 12 1.83 -2.69 1.98
N VAL A 13 2.82 -2.80 1.10
CA VAL A 13 2.67 -2.40 -0.32
C VAL A 13 1.56 -3.21 -0.99
N LEU A 14 1.53 -4.53 -0.82
CA LEU A 14 0.50 -5.39 -1.41
C LEU A 14 -0.91 -5.00 -0.92
N GLN A 15 -1.06 -4.71 0.37
CA GLN A 15 -2.32 -4.36 0.99
C GLN A 15 -2.80 -2.97 0.57
N VAL A 16 -1.92 -1.97 0.53
CA VAL A 16 -2.24 -0.62 0.05
C VAL A 16 -2.67 -0.65 -1.41
N ASP A 17 -1.95 -1.36 -2.27
CA ASP A 17 -2.30 -1.49 -3.69
C ASP A 17 -3.64 -2.22 -3.86
N ASN A 18 -3.93 -3.23 -3.04
CA ASN A 18 -5.23 -3.90 -3.05
C ASN A 18 -6.35 -2.95 -2.62
N ALA A 19 -6.20 -2.24 -1.50
CA ALA A 19 -7.19 -1.27 -1.03
C ALA A 19 -7.47 -0.19 -2.07
N ARG A 20 -6.42 0.34 -2.72
CA ARG A 20 -6.56 1.31 -3.82
C ARG A 20 -7.35 0.74 -5.01
N ARG A 21 -7.12 -0.53 -5.39
CA ARG A 21 -7.91 -1.21 -6.43
C ARG A 21 -9.36 -1.46 -6.02
N GLN A 22 -9.63 -1.67 -4.74
CA GLN A 22 -10.97 -1.79 -4.19
C GLN A 22 -11.69 -0.43 -4.05
N GLY A 23 -11.07 0.68 -4.46
CA GLY A 23 -11.67 2.01 -4.44
C GLY A 23 -11.53 2.75 -3.11
N TRP A 24 -10.79 2.20 -2.14
CA TRP A 24 -10.57 2.86 -0.85
C TRP A 24 -9.83 4.17 -1.04
N SER A 25 -10.26 5.22 -0.35
CA SER A 25 -9.57 6.50 -0.28
C SER A 25 -8.26 6.39 0.50
N TRP A 26 -7.36 7.35 0.28
CA TRP A 26 -6.13 7.45 1.06
C TRP A 26 -6.37 7.70 2.56
N GLN A 27 -7.53 8.23 2.94
CA GLN A 27 -7.88 8.41 4.35
C GLN A 27 -8.22 7.07 4.99
N GLU A 28 -9.07 6.26 4.36
CA GLU A 28 -9.46 4.94 4.88
C GLU A 28 -8.25 4.00 5.04
N ILE A 29 -7.29 4.06 4.10
CA ILE A 29 -6.04 3.30 4.19
C ILE A 29 -5.18 3.80 5.35
N ALA A 30 -5.11 5.12 5.55
CA ALA A 30 -4.33 5.72 6.62
C ALA A 30 -4.91 5.37 8.01
N ASP A 31 -6.24 5.40 8.14
CA ASP A 31 -6.95 5.02 9.35
C ASP A 31 -6.71 3.53 9.68
N ALA A 32 -6.70 2.64 8.67
CA ALA A 32 -6.42 1.22 8.85
C ALA A 32 -4.96 0.89 9.23
N LEU A 33 -4.02 1.74 8.82
CA LEU A 33 -2.59 1.60 9.11
C LEU A 33 -2.14 2.39 10.36
N ASP A 34 -3.05 3.10 11.02
CA ASP A 34 -2.77 4.02 12.14
C ASP A 34 -1.68 5.04 11.82
N VAL A 35 -1.75 5.62 10.61
CA VAL A 35 -0.83 6.66 10.13
C VAL A 35 -1.61 7.85 9.59
N THR A 36 -0.91 8.94 9.29
CA THR A 36 -1.55 10.07 8.63
C THR A 36 -1.73 9.81 7.13
N LYS A 37 -2.80 10.38 6.54
CA LYS A 37 -3.03 10.38 5.09
C LYS A 37 -1.82 10.88 4.30
N GLN A 38 -1.12 11.91 4.82
CA GLN A 38 0.06 12.46 4.17
C GLN A 38 1.23 11.46 4.18
N ALA A 39 1.44 10.74 5.28
CA ALA A 39 2.48 9.72 5.38
C ALA A 39 2.24 8.57 4.40
N VAL A 40 1.01 8.04 4.33
CA VAL A 40 0.68 6.94 3.42
C VAL A 40 0.76 7.40 1.95
N HIS A 41 0.25 8.60 1.65
CA HIS A 41 0.29 9.15 0.31
C HIS A 41 1.74 9.39 -0.15
N LYS A 42 2.58 9.98 0.71
CA LYS A 42 4.00 10.20 0.39
C LYS A 42 4.74 8.87 0.17
N LYS A 43 4.41 7.81 0.91
CA LYS A 43 5.05 6.49 0.79
C LYS A 43 4.60 5.72 -0.46
N HIS A 44 3.32 5.84 -0.85
CA HIS A 44 2.72 4.93 -1.83
C HIS A 44 2.19 5.57 -3.12
N ALA A 45 1.89 6.88 -3.16
CA ALA A 45 1.23 7.50 -4.31
C ALA A 45 2.09 7.59 -5.59
N GLY A 46 3.42 7.57 -5.47
CA GLY A 46 4.34 7.59 -6.60
C GLY A 46 4.72 6.21 -7.13
N ARG A 47 4.24 5.12 -6.51
CA ARG A 47 4.60 3.76 -6.89
C ARG A 47 3.60 3.22 -7.92
N PRO A 48 4.05 2.60 -9.03
CA PRO A 48 3.15 1.89 -9.92
C PRO A 48 2.54 0.69 -9.15
N PRO A 49 1.20 0.49 -9.22
CA PRO A 49 0.55 -0.58 -8.48
C PRO A 49 1.10 -1.94 -8.88
N VAL A 50 1.38 -2.78 -7.88
CA VAL A 50 1.84 -4.15 -8.10
C VAL A 50 0.72 -4.97 -8.74
N GLY A 51 0.97 -5.52 -9.94
CA GLY A 51 0.09 -6.52 -10.56
C GLY A 51 -0.73 -6.11 -11.78
N THR A 52 -0.40 -5.04 -12.52
CA THR A 52 -1.11 -4.72 -13.78
C THR A 52 -0.74 -5.61 -14.98
N ARG A 53 -0.01 -6.73 -14.79
CA ARG A 53 0.16 -7.77 -15.81
C ARG A 53 -1.00 -8.76 -15.72
N ARG A 54 -2.17 -8.38 -16.24
CA ARG A 54 -3.20 -9.34 -16.71
C ARG A 54 -2.77 -9.79 -18.10
N GLU A 55 -2.44 -11.05 -18.29
CA GLU A 55 -3.38 -12.05 -18.85
C GLU A 55 -3.89 -11.58 -20.22
N ALA A 56 -3.20 -12.05 -21.27
CA ALA A 56 -3.61 -12.01 -22.67
C ALA A 56 -3.84 -13.46 -23.12
#